data_AF-A0A7J4ET91-F1
#
_entry.id   AF-A0A7J4ET91-F1
#
_cell.length_a   1.000
_cell.length_b   1.000
_cell.length_c   1.000
_cell.angle_alpha   90.00
_cell.angle_beta   90.00
_cell.angle_gamma   90.00
#
_symmetry.space_group_name_H-M   'P 1'
#
loop_
_entity.id
_entity.type
_entity.pdbx_description
1 polymer ?
#
loop_
_entity_poly.entity_id
_entity_poly.type
_entity_poly.pdbx_seq_one_letter_code
_entity_poly.pdbx_strand_id
1 'polypeptide(L)'
;MEKAKEVREVKEVKEENYREDVIKTLSPLSLGIVAGAVSYLISLEGYRDPLGIIVLVIFIYLHKFILPAFRIEPVGKDWALLSFLTFTAWYISWTFLLNI
;
A
#
# COMPACT_ATOMS: atom_id res chain seq x y z
N MET A 1 21.18 29.80 -21.44
CA MET A 1 19.76 29.37 -21.47
C MET A 1 19.64 27.86 -21.26
N GLU A 2 20.56 27.06 -21.80
CA GLU A 2 20.59 25.59 -21.67
C GLU A 2 20.73 25.08 -20.22
N LYS A 3 21.67 25.61 -19.43
CA LYS A 3 21.80 25.28 -17.98
C LYS A 3 20.54 25.56 -17.15
N ALA A 4 19.77 26.59 -17.52
CA ALA A 4 18.53 26.91 -16.80
C ALA A 4 17.40 25.93 -17.11
N LYS A 5 17.46 25.28 -18.28
CA LYS A 5 16.53 24.23 -18.70
C LYS A 5 16.88 22.89 -18.02
N GLU A 6 18.16 22.55 -18.02
CA GLU A 6 18.68 21.34 -17.34
C GLU A 6 18.38 21.36 -15.82
N VAL A 7 18.58 22.50 -15.15
CA VAL A 7 18.26 22.63 -13.71
C VAL A 7 16.75 22.51 -13.44
N ARG A 8 15.89 22.89 -14.39
CA ARG A 8 14.43 22.71 -14.25
C ARG A 8 14.02 21.26 -14.45
N GLU A 9 14.50 20.62 -15.51
CA GLU A 9 14.24 19.20 -15.80
C GLU A 9 14.70 18.31 -14.63
N VAL A 10 15.90 18.54 -14.07
CA VAL A 10 16.39 17.79 -12.89
C VAL A 10 15.51 17.99 -11.65
N LYS A 11 14.94 19.18 -11.46
CA LYS A 11 14.02 19.45 -10.34
C LYS A 11 12.67 18.75 -10.54
N GLU A 12 12.09 18.83 -11.73
CA GLU A 12 10.81 18.19 -12.05
C GLU A 12 10.90 16.67 -11.92
N VAL A 13 11.95 16.04 -12.46
CA VAL A 13 12.20 14.60 -12.34
C VAL A 13 12.38 14.18 -10.87
N LYS A 14 13.02 15.02 -10.05
CA LYS A 14 13.20 14.73 -8.61
C LYS A 14 11.89 14.81 -7.84
N GLU A 15 11.03 15.79 -8.15
CA GLU A 15 9.71 15.92 -7.51
C GLU A 15 8.76 14.79 -7.91
N GLU A 16 8.80 14.35 -9.17
CA GLU A 16 8.01 13.23 -9.67
C GLU A 16 8.41 11.92 -8.96
N ASN A 17 9.71 11.60 -8.93
CA ASN A 17 10.22 10.42 -8.22
C ASN A 17 9.84 10.43 -6.73
N TYR A 18 9.94 11.58 -6.07
CA TYR A 18 9.57 11.69 -4.65
C TYR A 18 8.07 11.41 -4.43
N ARG A 19 7.20 11.90 -5.32
CA ARG A 19 5.76 11.64 -5.23
C ARG A 19 5.45 10.16 -5.42
N GLU A 20 6.10 9.51 -6.38
CA GLU A 20 5.92 8.07 -6.61
C GLU A 20 6.31 7.26 -5.38
N ASP A 21 7.46 7.55 -4.77
CA ASP A 21 7.93 6.84 -3.57
C ASP A 21 6.98 7.00 -2.39
N VAL A 22 6.43 8.21 -2.20
CA VAL A 22 5.44 8.48 -1.17
C VAL A 22 4.15 7.70 -1.43
N ILE A 23 3.65 7.67 -2.66
CA ILE A 23 2.41 6.93 -3.00
C ILE A 23 2.63 5.41 -2.85
N LYS A 24 3.79 4.89 -3.29
CA LYS A 24 4.17 3.48 -3.15
C LYS A 24 4.27 3.03 -1.68
N THR A 25 4.47 3.97 -0.76
CA THR A 25 4.53 3.69 0.69
C THR A 25 3.18 3.91 1.38
N LEU A 26 2.51 5.02 1.07
CA LEU A 26 1.28 5.43 1.74
C LEU A 26 0.07 4.59 1.33
N SER A 27 -0.02 4.22 0.04
CA SER A 27 -1.10 3.39 -0.50
C SER A 27 -1.21 2.03 0.23
N PRO A 28 -0.15 1.21 0.33
CA PRO A 28 -0.21 -0.06 1.05
C PRO A 28 -0.42 0.08 2.55
N LEU A 29 0.10 1.14 3.17
CA LEU A 29 -0.15 1.38 4.60
C LEU A 29 -1.64 1.61 4.86
N SER A 30 -2.25 2.49 4.08
CA SER A 30 -3.66 2.87 4.22
C SER A 30 -4.57 1.66 3.95
N LEU A 31 -4.31 0.93 2.87
CA LEU A 31 -5.07 -0.27 2.52
C LEU A 31 -4.87 -1.40 3.51
N GLY A 32 -3.67 -1.57 4.07
CA GLY A 32 -3.40 -2.54 5.12
C GLY A 32 -4.19 -2.24 6.39
N ILE A 33 -4.25 -0.97 6.82
CA ILE A 33 -5.06 -0.57 8.00
C ILE A 33 -6.53 -0.91 7.78
N VAL A 34 -7.08 -0.56 6.62
CA VAL A 34 -8.48 -0.86 6.26
C VAL A 34 -8.71 -2.37 6.22
N ALA A 35 -7.80 -3.14 5.61
CA ALA A 35 -7.87 -4.59 5.59
C ALA A 35 -7.88 -5.19 7.01
N GLY A 36 -7.07 -4.64 7.92
CA GLY A 36 -7.00 -5.08 9.32
C GLY A 36 -8.30 -4.84 10.06
N ALA A 37 -8.93 -3.68 9.84
CA ALA A 37 -10.25 -3.37 10.39
C ALA A 37 -11.35 -4.28 9.84
N VAL A 38 -11.35 -4.54 8.52
CA VAL A 38 -12.28 -5.50 7.90
C VAL A 38 -12.08 -6.90 8.46
N SER A 39 -10.83 -7.34 8.62
CA SER A 39 -10.48 -8.63 9.21
C SER A 39 -10.96 -8.73 10.67
N TYR A 40 -10.87 -7.64 11.44
CA TYR A 40 -11.37 -7.59 12.81
C TYR A 40 -12.89 -7.76 12.85
N LEU A 41 -13.64 -7.02 12.01
CA LEU A 41 -15.10 -7.12 11.94
C LEU A 41 -15.56 -8.55 11.61
N ILE A 42 -14.90 -9.22 10.67
CA ILE A 42 -15.18 -10.63 10.34
C ILE A 42 -14.86 -11.56 11.51
N SER A 43 -13.80 -11.26 12.28
CA SER A 43 -13.39 -12.06 13.43
C SER A 43 -14.41 -12.00 14.59
N LEU A 44 -15.18 -10.91 14.71
CA LEU A 44 -16.21 -10.75 15.74
C LEU A 44 -17.36 -11.74 15.58
N GLU A 45 -17.64 -12.20 14.36
CA GLU A 45 -18.71 -13.16 14.07
C GLU A 45 -18.35 -14.61 14.47
N GLY A 46 -17.23 -14.82 15.16
CA GLY A 46 -16.81 -16.12 15.68
C GLY A 46 -15.97 -16.96 14.70
N TYR A 47 -15.78 -16.48 13.48
CA TYR A 47 -14.88 -17.07 12.50
C TYR A 47 -13.42 -16.71 12.83
N ARG A 48 -12.77 -17.51 13.69
CA ARG A 48 -11.30 -17.52 13.87
C ARG A 48 -10.57 -18.25 12.72
N ASP A 49 -11.20 -18.28 11.55
CA ASP A 49 -10.76 -18.99 10.34
C ASP A 49 -9.77 -18.15 9.53
N PRO A 50 -9.05 -18.73 8.55
CA PRO A 50 -8.06 -18.04 7.71
C PRO A 50 -8.65 -16.95 6.78
N LEU A 51 -9.90 -16.53 6.99
CA LEU A 51 -10.58 -15.48 6.25
C LEU A 51 -9.83 -14.14 6.30
N GLY A 52 -9.17 -13.82 7.42
CA GLY A 52 -8.33 -12.61 7.52
C GLY A 52 -7.18 -12.60 6.52
N ILE A 53 -6.59 -13.76 6.24
CA ILE A 53 -5.55 -13.92 5.21
C ILE A 53 -6.14 -13.73 3.82
N ILE A 54 -7.36 -14.21 3.58
CA ILE A 54 -8.06 -13.99 2.30
C ILE A 54 -8.31 -12.50 2.08
N VAL A 55 -8.79 -11.78 3.11
CA VAL A 55 -8.97 -10.32 3.07
C VAL A 55 -7.64 -9.63 2.74
N LEU A 56 -6.56 -10.00 3.41
CA LEU A 56 -5.23 -9.47 3.12
C LEU A 56 -4.85 -9.67 1.64
N VAL A 57 -4.98 -10.88 1.11
CA VAL A 57 -4.64 -11.19 -0.28
C VAL A 57 -5.48 -10.35 -1.25
N ILE A 58 -6.79 -10.22 -1.01
CA ILE A 58 -7.68 -9.37 -1.81
C ILE A 58 -7.17 -7.92 -1.81
N PHE A 59 -6.81 -7.37 -0.66
CA PHE A 59 -6.31 -6.00 -0.55
C PHE A 59 -4.93 -5.82 -1.20
N ILE A 60 -4.05 -6.82 -1.18
CA ILE A 60 -2.81 -6.80 -1.95
C ILE A 60 -3.12 -6.73 -3.46
N TYR A 61 -4.07 -7.53 -3.95
CA TYR A 61 -4.50 -7.47 -5.35
C TYR A 61 -5.20 -6.16 -5.73
N LEU A 62 -5.88 -5.47 -4.81
CA LEU A 62 -6.51 -4.18 -5.09
C LEU A 62 -5.51 -3.10 -5.53
N HIS A 63 -4.25 -3.21 -5.11
CA HIS A 63 -3.20 -2.31 -5.57
C HIS A 63 -2.96 -2.39 -7.08
N LYS A 64 -3.27 -3.53 -7.71
CA LYS A 64 -3.23 -3.67 -9.18
C LYS A 64 -4.15 -2.67 -9.88
N PHE A 65 -5.24 -2.28 -9.22
CA PHE A 65 -6.22 -1.34 -9.76
C PHE A 65 -5.95 0.10 -9.29
N ILE A 66 -5.41 0.27 -8.09
CA ILE A 66 -5.17 1.59 -7.48
C ILE A 66 -3.90 2.24 -8.02
N LEU A 67 -2.79 1.50 -8.17
CA LEU A 67 -1.51 2.07 -8.61
C LEU A 67 -1.53 2.64 -10.04
N PRO A 68 -2.18 2.01 -11.04
CA PRO A 68 -2.29 2.59 -12.38
C PRO A 68 -3.03 3.93 -12.40
N ALA A 69 -3.94 4.19 -11.45
CA ALA A 69 -4.61 5.48 -11.33
C ALA A 69 -3.63 6.63 -11.02
N PHE A 70 -2.47 6.30 -10.42
CA PHE A 70 -1.38 7.24 -10.13
C PHE A 70 -0.27 7.21 -11.20
N ARG A 71 -0.47 6.55 -12.34
CA ARG A 71 0.55 6.30 -13.38
C ARG A 71 1.77 5.52 -12.89
N ILE A 72 1.61 4.74 -11.82
CA ILE A 72 2.67 3.91 -11.26
C ILE A 72 2.48 2.48 -11.75
N GLU A 73 3.48 1.96 -12.48
CA GLU A 73 3.51 0.56 -12.88
C GLU A 73 4.41 -0.24 -11.91
N PRO A 74 3.83 -1.08 -11.03
CA PRO A 74 4.61 -1.83 -10.06
C PRO A 74 5.46 -2.91 -10.76
N VAL A 75 6.78 -2.77 -10.66
CA VAL A 75 7.76 -3.80 -11.08
C VAL A 75 7.77 -4.93 -10.04
N GLY A 76 8.21 -6.15 -10.40
CA GLY A 76 8.20 -7.32 -9.49
C GLY A 76 8.81 -7.08 -8.09
N LYS A 77 9.83 -6.21 -7.98
CA LYS A 77 10.39 -5.77 -6.69
C LYS A 77 9.42 -4.91 -5.88
N ASP A 78 8.68 -4.03 -6.55
CA ASP A 78 7.70 -3.13 -5.93
C ASP A 78 6.51 -3.94 -5.39
N TRP A 79 6.14 -5.05 -6.05
CA TRP A 79 5.13 -5.98 -5.54
C TRP A 79 5.50 -6.60 -4.20
N ALA A 80 6.79 -6.95 -4.00
CA ALA A 80 7.25 -7.47 -2.73
C ALA A 80 7.16 -6.41 -1.62
N LEU A 81 7.60 -5.17 -1.92
CA LEU A 81 7.51 -4.06 -0.96
C LEU A 81 6.06 -3.74 -0.59
N LEU A 82 5.20 -3.66 -1.59
CA LEU A 82 3.78 -3.35 -1.43
C LEU A 82 3.03 -4.42 -0.63
N SER A 83 3.29 -5.69 -0.94
CA SER A 83 2.71 -6.81 -0.20
C SER A 83 3.19 -6.83 1.25
N PHE A 84 4.48 -6.58 1.46
CA PHE A 84 5.07 -6.51 2.80
C PHE A 84 4.49 -5.37 3.64
N LEU A 85 4.44 -4.15 3.09
CA LEU A 85 3.86 -2.99 3.79
C LEU A 85 2.38 -3.19 4.11
N THR A 86 1.60 -3.72 3.15
CA THR A 86 0.18 -4.04 3.35
C THR A 86 0.01 -5.09 4.46
N PHE A 87 0.81 -6.16 4.41
CA PHE A 87 0.80 -7.22 5.42
C PHE A 87 1.15 -6.69 6.82
N THR A 88 2.21 -5.90 6.95
CA THR A 88 2.62 -5.34 8.24
C THR A 88 1.54 -4.42 8.80
N ALA A 89 1.00 -3.52 7.99
CA ALA A 89 -0.07 -2.60 8.41
C ALA A 89 -1.37 -3.36 8.76
N TRP A 90 -1.75 -4.37 7.98
CA TRP A 90 -2.87 -5.26 8.28
C TRP A 90 -2.70 -5.98 9.61
N TYR A 91 -1.53 -6.59 9.83
CA TYR A 91 -1.26 -7.36 11.05
C TYR A 91 -1.29 -6.47 12.29
N ILE A 92 -0.63 -5.30 12.25
CA ILE A 92 -0.63 -4.34 13.36
C ILE A 92 -2.05 -3.85 13.63
N SER A 93 -2.78 -3.41 12.59
CA SER A 93 -4.16 -2.93 12.73
C SER A 93 -5.09 -3.99 13.33
N TRP A 94 -5.06 -5.21 12.78
CA TRP A 94 -5.91 -6.32 13.23
C TRP A 94 -5.60 -6.74 14.67
N THR A 95 -4.32 -6.94 14.99
CA THR A 95 -3.92 -7.33 16.35
C THR A 95 -4.19 -6.24 17.37
N PHE A 96 -3.97 -4.97 17.03
CA PHE A 96 -4.30 -3.85 17.91
C PHE A 96 -5.80 -3.84 18.23
N LEU A 97 -6.67 -3.94 17.21
CA LEU A 97 -8.12 -3.98 17.39
C LEU A 97 -8.60 -5.19 18.21
N LEU A 98 -7.96 -6.35 18.07
CA LEU A 98 -8.26 -7.53 18.88
C LEU A 98 -7.88 -7.38 20.36
N ASN A 99 -7.02 -6.43 20.70
CA ASN A 99 -6.56 -6.17 22.06
C ASN A 99 -7.24 -4.94 22.70
N ILE A 100 -8.18 -4.31 22.01
CA ILE A 100 -9.10 -3.30 22.57
C ILE A 100 -10.28 -4.02 23.20
#